data_AF-A0A1D6EVE3-F1
#
_entry.id   AF-A0A1D6EVE3-F1
#
_cell.length_a   1.000
_cell.length_b   1.000
_cell.length_c   1.000
_cell.angle_alpha   90.00
_cell.angle_beta   90.00
_cell.angle_gamma   90.00
#
_symmetry.space_group_name_H-M   'P 1'
#
loop_
_entity.id
_entity.type
_entity.pdbx_description
1 polymer ?
#
loop_
_entity_poly.entity_id
_entity_poly.type
_entity_poly.pdbx_seq_one_letter_code
_entity_poly.pdbx_strand_id
1 'polypeptide(L)'
;MERAASVISSLLGGGGGSGAQAATVKSVLVYPIKSCRGISVPQAPITATGFRWDRQWMLVNSKGRACTQRVEPKLALVEVQMPPEAFAEDWHPTPDDHMVIRAPGMEPLKVPLSVECATISDVSVWEWTGAAYDEGAEAAEWFSTFLGCPTRLVRFNEDSETRLTDPDYARGYKTMFSDGFPYLIVSQVPTINQDTGIPSPTEPTETLQTYRSGEVLLRSHKNKRQVYFGQNAVCKESLSANGEGRIVKVGDPV
;
A
#
# COMPACT_ATOMS: atom_id res chain seq x y z
N MET A 1 -12.78 -0.87 26.82
CA MET A 1 -13.32 -1.10 25.46
C MET A 1 -13.61 0.23 24.75
N GLU A 2 -12.71 1.22 24.79
CA GLU A 2 -13.05 2.60 24.37
C GLU A 2 -11.90 3.33 23.62
N ARG A 3 -11.03 2.60 22.90
CA ARG A 3 -9.76 3.18 22.39
C ARG A 3 -9.55 3.21 20.87
N ALA A 4 -10.48 2.73 20.03
CA ALA A 4 -10.33 2.81 18.57
C ALA A 4 -11.09 3.97 17.92
N ALA A 5 -12.23 4.39 18.50
CA ALA A 5 -13.14 5.38 17.89
C ALA A 5 -12.58 6.81 17.76
N SER A 6 -11.51 7.15 18.49
CA SER A 6 -10.94 8.51 18.53
C SER A 6 -10.05 8.85 17.32
N VAL A 7 -9.43 7.85 16.69
CA VAL A 7 -8.31 8.08 15.76
C VAL A 7 -8.78 8.70 14.46
N ILE A 8 -9.93 8.28 13.96
CA ILE A 8 -10.41 8.72 12.65
C ILE A 8 -11.12 10.08 12.74
N SER A 9 -11.79 10.37 13.85
CA SER A 9 -12.35 11.70 14.15
C SER A 9 -11.28 12.81 14.08
N SER A 10 -10.04 12.51 14.47
CA SER A 10 -8.93 13.47 14.44
C SER A 10 -8.41 13.80 13.02
N LEU A 11 -8.70 12.96 12.02
CA LEU A 11 -8.27 13.18 10.63
C LEU A 11 -9.12 14.23 9.89
N LEU A 12 -10.31 14.57 10.42
CA LEU A 12 -11.23 15.53 9.79
C LEU A 12 -11.27 16.91 10.45
N GLY A 13 -10.49 17.16 11.51
CA GLY A 13 -10.28 18.51 12.05
C GLY A 13 -11.52 19.17 12.67
N GLY A 14 -11.66 19.00 13.99
CA GLY A 14 -12.10 20.06 14.92
C GLY A 14 -13.60 20.32 15.08
N GLY A 15 -14.12 20.00 16.28
CA GLY A 15 -15.35 20.60 16.82
C GLY A 15 -16.03 19.73 17.87
N GLY A 16 -15.91 20.10 19.15
CA GLY A 16 -16.53 19.44 20.30
C GLY A 16 -18.06 19.54 20.36
N GLY A 17 -18.73 18.86 19.43
CA GLY A 17 -20.13 18.46 19.54
C GLY A 17 -20.21 16.94 19.48
N SER A 18 -21.21 16.35 20.12
CA SER A 18 -21.57 14.93 19.98
C SER A 18 -21.81 14.60 18.50
N GLY A 19 -20.75 14.24 17.78
CA GLY A 19 -20.74 14.09 16.33
C GLY A 19 -21.39 12.79 15.92
N ALA A 20 -22.46 12.88 15.13
CA ALA A 20 -23.01 11.71 14.44
C ALA A 20 -21.91 11.00 13.66
N GLN A 21 -21.91 9.67 13.68
CA GLN A 21 -20.98 8.83 12.91
C GLN A 21 -21.02 9.26 11.43
N ALA A 22 -19.93 9.88 10.95
CA ALA A 22 -19.89 10.50 9.63
C ALA A 22 -19.57 9.48 8.53
N ALA A 23 -18.84 8.42 8.87
CA ALA A 23 -18.58 7.29 7.98
C ALA A 23 -18.23 6.01 8.77
N THR A 24 -18.07 4.92 8.03
CA THR A 24 -17.67 3.60 8.54
C THR A 24 -16.65 2.98 7.60
N VAL A 25 -15.66 2.28 8.13
CA VAL A 25 -14.67 1.55 7.32
C VAL A 25 -15.37 0.42 6.57
N LYS A 26 -15.46 0.55 5.24
CA LYS A 26 -16.11 -0.47 4.38
C LYS A 26 -15.19 -1.64 4.03
N SER A 27 -13.91 -1.36 3.80
CA SER A 27 -12.91 -2.33 3.37
C SER A 27 -11.52 -1.85 3.73
N VAL A 28 -10.64 -2.78 4.12
CA VAL A 28 -9.21 -2.53 4.29
C VAL A 28 -8.48 -3.29 3.19
N LEU A 29 -7.72 -2.57 2.37
CA LEU A 29 -6.97 -3.14 1.25
C LEU A 29 -5.47 -3.00 1.53
N VAL A 30 -4.75 -4.11 1.43
CA VAL A 30 -3.30 -4.18 1.56
C VAL A 30 -2.72 -4.71 0.26
N TYR A 31 -1.60 -4.16 -0.19
CA TYR A 31 -0.94 -4.54 -1.43
C TYR A 31 0.50 -4.91 -1.10
N PRO A 32 0.78 -6.19 -0.75
CA PRO A 32 2.10 -6.55 -0.28
C PRO A 32 3.21 -6.24 -1.28
N ILE A 33 2.98 -6.59 -2.54
CA ILE A 33 3.89 -6.29 -3.65
C ILE A 33 3.37 -5.08 -4.41
N LYS A 34 4.22 -4.06 -4.56
CA LYS A 34 3.92 -2.86 -5.35
C LYS A 34 3.45 -3.23 -6.75
N SER A 35 2.31 -2.66 -7.17
CA SER A 35 1.71 -2.84 -8.50
C SER A 35 1.04 -4.20 -8.77
N CYS A 36 1.08 -5.13 -7.81
CA CYS A 36 0.34 -6.39 -7.89
C CYS A 36 -1.08 -6.24 -7.33
N ARG A 37 -1.89 -7.32 -7.41
CA ARG A 37 -3.26 -7.31 -6.89
C ARG A 37 -3.26 -7.12 -5.37
N GLY A 38 -4.13 -6.23 -4.89
CA GLY A 38 -4.36 -6.04 -3.47
C GLY A 38 -5.21 -7.15 -2.87
N ILE A 39 -5.04 -7.38 -1.57
CA ILE A 39 -5.84 -8.26 -0.74
C ILE A 39 -6.79 -7.46 0.15
N SER A 40 -8.03 -7.92 0.24
CA SER A 40 -9.00 -7.39 1.19
C SER A 40 -8.89 -8.15 2.50
N VAL A 41 -8.67 -7.42 3.60
CA VAL A 41 -8.50 -7.99 4.93
C VAL A 41 -9.59 -7.46 5.87
N PRO A 42 -10.04 -8.26 6.85
CA PRO A 42 -11.04 -7.82 7.82
C PRO A 42 -10.49 -6.75 8.76
N GLN A 43 -9.17 -6.75 8.98
CA GLN A 43 -8.47 -5.81 9.81
C GLN A 43 -6.99 -5.69 9.39
N ALA A 44 -6.33 -4.59 9.75
CA ALA A 44 -4.89 -4.43 9.58
C ALA A 44 -4.28 -3.55 10.68
N PRO A 45 -3.10 -3.91 11.23
CA PRO A 45 -2.32 -3.04 12.11
C PRO A 45 -1.81 -1.79 11.37
N ILE A 46 -1.93 -0.63 12.00
CA ILE A 46 -1.35 0.65 11.56
C ILE A 46 0.13 0.69 11.98
N THR A 47 1.03 1.03 11.05
CA THR A 47 2.44 1.30 11.31
C THR A 47 2.82 2.74 10.90
N ALA A 48 4.07 3.14 11.11
CA ALA A 48 4.56 4.44 10.65
C ALA A 48 4.67 4.55 9.11
N THR A 49 4.68 3.41 8.40
CA THR A 49 4.97 3.30 6.96
C THR A 49 3.81 2.79 6.12
N GLY A 50 2.68 2.42 6.75
CA GLY A 50 1.47 1.97 6.08
C GLY A 50 0.70 0.95 6.93
N PHE A 51 -0.25 0.22 6.34
CA PHE A 51 -0.72 -0.99 7.02
C PHE A 51 0.42 -2.01 7.08
N ARG A 52 0.42 -2.88 8.08
CA ARG A 52 1.36 -4.01 8.11
C ARG A 52 1.30 -4.77 6.78
N TRP A 53 2.47 -5.11 6.25
CA TRP A 53 2.68 -5.74 4.94
C TRP A 53 2.42 -4.86 3.72
N ASP A 54 1.96 -3.62 3.86
CA ASP A 54 1.62 -2.80 2.71
C ASP A 54 2.86 -2.25 1.98
N ARG A 55 3.01 -2.59 0.69
CA ARG A 55 4.10 -2.18 -0.20
C ARG A 55 5.50 -2.40 0.40
N GLN A 56 5.67 -3.50 1.14
CA GLN A 56 6.98 -3.91 1.62
C GLN A 56 7.82 -4.55 0.51
N TRP A 57 7.17 -5.14 -0.50
CA TRP A 57 7.83 -5.74 -1.65
C TRP A 57 7.64 -4.93 -2.93
N MET A 58 8.58 -5.09 -3.84
CA MET A 58 8.56 -4.50 -5.17
C MET A 58 9.33 -5.37 -6.15
N LEU A 59 8.95 -5.31 -7.43
CA LEU A 59 9.72 -5.93 -8.50
C LEU A 59 10.69 -4.90 -9.10
N VAL A 60 11.91 -5.34 -9.41
CA VAL A 60 12.91 -4.52 -10.10
C VAL A 60 13.45 -5.22 -11.33
N ASN A 61 13.73 -4.45 -12.38
CA ASN A 61 14.38 -4.98 -13.57
C ASN A 61 15.91 -5.14 -13.38
N SER A 62 16.59 -5.58 -14.44
CA SER A 62 18.06 -5.74 -14.46
C SER A 62 18.87 -4.47 -14.17
N LYS A 63 18.24 -3.29 -14.16
CA LYS A 63 18.87 -2.00 -13.80
C LYS A 63 18.50 -1.53 -12.39
N GLY A 64 17.89 -2.38 -11.57
CA GLY A 64 17.42 -2.02 -10.22
C GLY A 64 16.21 -1.09 -10.20
N ARG A 65 15.56 -0.83 -11.35
CA ARG A 65 14.42 0.09 -11.43
C ARG A 65 13.11 -0.62 -11.18
N ALA A 66 12.24 -0.02 -10.38
CA ALA A 66 10.89 -0.49 -10.11
C ALA A 66 10.12 -0.85 -11.39
N CYS A 67 9.66 -2.09 -11.48
CA CYS A 67 8.64 -2.52 -12.43
C CYS A 67 7.27 -2.10 -11.87
N THR A 68 6.52 -1.30 -12.63
CA THR A 68 5.19 -0.82 -12.22
C THR A 68 4.13 -1.24 -13.21
N GLN A 69 2.87 -1.27 -12.79
CA GLN A 69 1.75 -1.64 -13.67
C GLN A 69 1.61 -0.70 -14.90
N ARG A 70 2.19 0.50 -14.85
CA ARG A 70 2.22 1.46 -15.97
C ARG A 70 3.06 0.95 -17.14
N VAL A 71 4.12 0.19 -16.84
CA VAL A 71 5.03 -0.39 -17.83
C VAL A 71 4.77 -1.88 -18.03
N GLU A 72 4.35 -2.59 -16.98
CA GLU A 72 4.05 -4.02 -16.98
C GLU A 72 2.62 -4.29 -16.46
N PRO A 73 1.57 -4.11 -17.29
CA PRO A 73 0.18 -4.29 -16.86
C PRO A 73 -0.15 -5.70 -16.34
N LYS A 74 0.61 -6.72 -16.77
CA LYS A 74 0.48 -8.11 -16.30
C LYS A 74 0.62 -8.26 -14.78
N LEU A 75 1.26 -7.32 -14.11
CA LEU A 75 1.36 -7.32 -12.63
C LEU A 75 -0.01 -7.33 -11.95
N ALA A 76 -1.05 -6.82 -12.61
CA ALA A 76 -2.43 -6.88 -12.12
C ALA A 76 -2.96 -8.31 -11.92
N LEU A 77 -2.39 -9.28 -12.63
CA LEU A 77 -2.76 -10.69 -12.61
C LEU A 77 -1.99 -11.48 -11.53
N VAL A 78 -1.03 -10.84 -10.86
CA VAL A 78 -0.27 -11.45 -9.78
C VAL A 78 -1.08 -11.34 -8.50
N GLU A 79 -1.58 -12.48 -8.06
CA GLU A 79 -2.30 -12.63 -6.81
C GLU A 79 -1.32 -12.94 -5.67
N VAL A 80 -1.57 -12.32 -4.52
CA VAL A 80 -0.76 -12.48 -3.32
C VAL A 80 -1.66 -13.01 -2.22
N GLN A 81 -1.16 -13.97 -1.45
CA GLN A 81 -1.79 -14.48 -0.25
C GLN A 81 -0.79 -14.45 0.90
N MET A 82 -1.19 -13.84 2.01
CA MET A 82 -0.44 -13.85 3.27
C MET A 82 -1.01 -14.92 4.21
N PRO A 83 -0.24 -15.39 5.22
CA PRO A 83 -0.79 -16.19 6.30
C PRO A 83 -2.02 -15.48 6.93
N PRO A 84 -3.12 -16.19 7.24
CA PRO A 84 -4.35 -15.57 7.75
C PRO A 84 -4.12 -14.70 8.99
N GLU A 85 -3.25 -15.14 9.87
CA GLU A 85 -2.85 -14.50 11.12
C GLU A 85 -1.85 -13.36 10.96
N ALA A 86 -1.32 -13.12 9.75
CA ALA A 86 -0.31 -12.10 9.50
C ALA A 86 -0.77 -10.67 9.85
N PHE A 87 -2.09 -10.45 9.93
CA PHE A 87 -2.74 -9.18 10.28
C PHE A 87 -3.22 -9.11 11.73
N ALA A 88 -2.87 -10.08 12.58
CA ALA A 88 -3.01 -9.93 14.03
C ALA A 88 -1.89 -9.04 14.58
N GLU A 89 -2.18 -8.29 15.67
CA GLU A 89 -1.24 -7.34 16.29
C GLU A 89 0.05 -8.03 16.73
N ASP A 90 -0.09 -9.12 17.47
CA ASP A 90 1.02 -9.82 18.14
C ASP A 90 1.65 -10.92 17.29
N TRP A 91 1.20 -11.07 16.03
CA TRP A 91 1.75 -12.11 15.16
C TRP A 91 3.14 -11.72 14.65
N HIS A 92 4.03 -12.71 14.60
CA HIS A 92 5.36 -12.59 14.03
C HIS A 92 5.61 -13.79 13.13
N PRO A 93 6.22 -13.61 11.94
CA PRO A 93 6.50 -14.71 11.05
C PRO A 93 7.50 -15.68 11.68
N THR A 94 7.26 -16.96 11.49
CA THR A 94 8.19 -18.05 11.77
C THR A 94 8.92 -18.46 10.48
N PRO A 95 10.00 -19.26 10.55
CA PRO A 95 10.67 -19.76 9.35
C PRO A 95 9.76 -20.57 8.40
N ASP A 96 8.65 -21.10 8.89
CA ASP A 96 7.68 -21.88 8.09
C ASP A 96 6.59 -21.01 7.45
N ASP A 97 6.54 -19.72 7.76
CA ASP A 97 5.54 -18.79 7.23
C ASP A 97 5.97 -18.21 5.88
N HIS A 98 5.06 -18.26 4.91
CA HIS A 98 5.33 -17.87 3.54
C HIS A 98 4.23 -16.95 3.00
N MET A 99 4.64 -15.95 2.22
CA MET A 99 3.77 -15.30 1.25
C MET A 99 3.64 -16.23 0.03
N VAL A 100 2.42 -16.49 -0.41
CA VAL A 100 2.14 -17.30 -1.60
C VAL A 100 1.76 -16.38 -2.75
N ILE A 101 2.44 -16.54 -3.89
CA ILE A 101 2.24 -15.75 -5.10
C ILE A 101 1.71 -16.66 -6.21
N ARG A 102 0.68 -16.20 -6.94
CA ARG A 102 0.07 -16.92 -8.05
C ARG A 102 -0.09 -16.00 -9.25
N ALA A 103 0.01 -16.56 -10.45
CA ALA A 103 -0.34 -15.88 -11.69
C ALA A 103 -0.77 -16.91 -12.75
N PRO A 104 -1.50 -16.49 -13.80
CA PRO A 104 -1.95 -17.40 -14.85
C PRO A 104 -0.80 -18.15 -15.53
N GLY A 105 -0.93 -19.48 -15.60
CA GLY A 105 0.06 -20.35 -16.25
C GLY A 105 1.34 -20.59 -15.45
N MET A 106 1.40 -20.17 -14.19
CA MET A 106 2.56 -20.33 -13.32
C MET A 106 2.21 -21.24 -12.12
N GLU A 107 3.15 -22.09 -11.72
CA GLU A 107 3.05 -22.80 -10.45
C GLU A 107 3.12 -21.81 -9.27
N PRO A 108 2.49 -22.10 -8.11
CA PRO A 108 2.51 -21.20 -6.97
C PRO A 108 3.92 -21.03 -6.40
N LEU A 109 4.37 -19.79 -6.26
CA LEU A 109 5.63 -19.45 -5.62
C LEU A 109 5.41 -19.22 -4.12
N LYS A 110 6.29 -19.77 -3.28
CA LYS A 110 6.31 -19.51 -1.84
C LYS A 110 7.53 -18.68 -1.49
N VAL A 111 7.32 -17.49 -0.94
CA VAL A 111 8.38 -16.58 -0.49
C VAL A 111 8.40 -16.58 1.04
N PRO A 112 9.46 -17.07 1.69
CA PRO A 112 9.53 -17.09 3.15
C PRO A 112 9.47 -15.68 3.75
N LEU A 113 8.71 -15.51 4.83
CA LEU A 113 8.55 -14.20 5.48
C LEU A 113 9.63 -13.91 6.52
N SER A 114 10.32 -14.94 7.03
CA SER A 114 11.35 -14.84 8.05
C SER A 114 12.60 -15.63 7.63
N VAL A 115 13.30 -15.11 6.62
CA VAL A 115 14.60 -15.64 6.17
C VAL A 115 15.59 -14.49 6.00
N GLU A 116 16.86 -14.77 6.32
CA GLU A 116 17.94 -13.86 5.97
C GLU A 116 18.04 -13.75 4.45
N CYS A 117 17.93 -12.52 3.96
CA CYS A 117 18.00 -12.20 2.55
C CYS A 117 19.33 -11.56 2.23
N ALA A 118 19.89 -11.86 1.05
CA ALA A 118 20.98 -11.06 0.52
C ALA A 118 20.51 -9.61 0.32
N THR A 119 21.42 -8.65 0.44
CA THR A 119 21.11 -7.25 0.14
C THR A 119 21.64 -6.89 -1.25
N ILE A 120 20.82 -6.19 -2.04
CA ILE A 120 21.23 -5.58 -3.29
C ILE A 120 21.13 -4.06 -3.20
N SER A 121 22.06 -3.36 -3.84
CA SER A 121 22.11 -1.90 -3.89
C SER A 121 21.48 -1.36 -5.17
N ASP A 122 21.39 -0.03 -5.27
CA ASP A 122 20.91 0.71 -6.44
C ASP A 122 19.47 0.35 -6.88
N VAL A 123 18.65 -0.08 -5.92
CA VAL A 123 17.21 -0.24 -6.14
C VAL A 123 16.55 1.12 -6.12
N SER A 124 15.74 1.43 -7.14
CA SER A 124 15.11 2.73 -7.29
C SER A 124 13.61 2.66 -7.51
N VAL A 125 12.89 3.59 -6.86
CA VAL A 125 11.47 3.87 -7.07
C VAL A 125 11.25 5.38 -7.04
N TRP A 126 10.80 5.93 -8.16
CA TRP A 126 10.73 7.38 -8.36
C TRP A 126 12.11 8.04 -8.12
N GLU A 127 12.16 9.10 -7.33
CA GLU A 127 13.40 9.82 -6.97
C GLU A 127 14.20 9.14 -5.83
N TRP A 128 13.68 8.06 -5.25
CA TRP A 128 14.38 7.33 -4.19
C TRP A 128 15.25 6.21 -4.78
N THR A 129 16.48 6.10 -4.27
CA THR A 129 17.42 5.00 -4.53
C THR A 129 18.02 4.54 -3.21
N GLY A 130 18.15 3.23 -3.01
CA GLY A 130 18.75 2.66 -1.81
C GLY A 130 18.99 1.14 -1.93
N ALA A 131 19.23 0.51 -0.79
CA ALA A 131 19.37 -0.93 -0.68
C ALA A 131 18.02 -1.64 -0.45
N ALA A 132 17.93 -2.91 -0.87
CA ALA A 132 16.78 -3.76 -0.62
C ALA A 132 17.22 -5.21 -0.37
N TYR A 133 16.41 -5.95 0.36
CA TYR A 133 16.54 -7.40 0.51
C TYR A 133 16.11 -8.09 -0.79
N ASP A 134 16.92 -9.00 -1.28
CA ASP A 134 16.67 -9.80 -2.47
C ASP A 134 16.03 -11.13 -2.08
N GLU A 135 14.81 -11.39 -2.56
CA GLU A 135 14.00 -12.56 -2.20
C GLU A 135 14.46 -13.85 -2.91
N GLY A 136 15.67 -13.83 -3.49
CA GLY A 136 16.38 -15.01 -3.97
C GLY A 136 16.15 -15.34 -5.45
N ALA A 137 16.88 -16.37 -5.90
CA ALA A 137 16.92 -16.78 -7.29
C ALA A 137 15.59 -17.38 -7.77
N GLU A 138 14.89 -18.13 -6.91
CA GLU A 138 13.60 -18.75 -7.23
C GLU A 138 12.54 -17.68 -7.55
N ALA A 139 12.42 -16.66 -6.69
CA ALA A 139 11.51 -15.54 -6.95
C ALA A 139 11.89 -14.79 -8.24
N ALA A 140 13.19 -14.55 -8.45
CA ALA A 140 13.67 -13.90 -9.67
C ALA A 140 13.34 -14.70 -10.94
N GLU A 141 13.55 -16.02 -10.93
CA GLU A 141 13.23 -16.91 -12.05
C GLU A 141 11.73 -16.95 -12.33
N TRP A 142 10.91 -17.06 -11.29
CA TRP A 142 9.45 -17.08 -11.39
C TRP A 142 8.91 -15.80 -12.05
N PHE A 143 9.32 -14.63 -11.55
CA PHE A 143 8.86 -13.35 -12.11
C PHE A 143 9.45 -13.09 -13.50
N SER A 144 10.70 -13.50 -13.74
CA SER A 144 11.31 -13.37 -15.07
C SER A 144 10.58 -14.20 -16.12
N THR A 145 10.14 -15.40 -15.74
CA THR A 145 9.35 -16.29 -16.60
C THR A 145 7.98 -15.69 -16.89
N PHE A 146 7.26 -15.22 -15.86
CA PHE A 146 5.92 -14.65 -16.02
C PHE A 146 5.91 -13.36 -16.86
N LEU A 147 6.87 -12.47 -16.63
CA LEU A 147 6.95 -11.19 -17.34
C LEU A 147 7.67 -11.29 -18.70
N GLY A 148 8.53 -12.30 -18.88
CA GLY A 148 9.33 -12.49 -20.09
C GLY A 148 10.59 -11.61 -20.14
N CYS A 149 11.00 -11.03 -19.01
CA CYS A 149 12.19 -10.19 -18.91
C CYS A 149 12.87 -10.34 -17.54
N PRO A 150 14.21 -10.17 -17.43
CA PRO A 150 14.91 -10.30 -16.17
C PRO A 150 14.37 -9.38 -15.08
N THR A 151 13.79 -9.99 -14.05
CA THR A 151 13.09 -9.31 -12.95
C THR A 151 13.44 -9.97 -11.62
N ARG A 152 13.62 -9.18 -10.57
CA ARG A 152 13.81 -9.68 -9.19
C ARG A 152 12.71 -9.15 -8.28
N LEU A 153 12.30 -9.98 -7.32
CA LEU A 153 11.48 -9.54 -6.20
C LEU A 153 12.41 -9.06 -5.08
N VAL A 154 12.12 -7.86 -4.56
CA VAL A 154 12.87 -7.26 -3.46
C VAL A 154 11.95 -6.80 -2.35
N ARG A 155 12.46 -6.78 -1.12
CA ARG A 155 11.80 -6.27 0.09
C ARG A 155 12.55 -5.09 0.65
N PHE A 156 11.82 -4.11 1.18
CA PHE A 156 12.42 -2.90 1.73
C PHE A 156 13.37 -3.26 2.88
N ASN A 157 14.58 -2.70 2.88
CA ASN A 157 15.58 -2.96 3.91
C ASN A 157 15.38 -1.97 5.07
N GLU A 158 14.44 -2.27 5.98
CA GLU A 158 14.11 -1.40 7.11
C GLU A 158 15.26 -1.23 8.12
N ASP A 159 16.26 -2.13 8.11
CA ASP A 159 17.38 -2.10 9.04
C ASP A 159 18.41 -1.02 8.68
N SER A 160 18.55 -0.69 7.39
CA SER A 160 19.54 0.28 6.91
C SER A 160 18.94 1.46 6.16
N GLU A 161 17.70 1.35 5.67
CA GLU A 161 17.09 2.36 4.82
C GLU A 161 15.92 3.09 5.49
N THR A 162 15.75 4.35 5.09
CA THR A 162 14.55 5.14 5.42
C THR A 162 14.17 5.94 4.19
N ARG A 163 12.92 5.79 3.74
CA ARG A 163 12.36 6.62 2.67
C ARG A 163 11.34 7.59 3.26
N LEU A 164 11.66 8.88 3.15
CA LEU A 164 10.80 9.96 3.64
C LEU A 164 9.66 10.26 2.66
N THR A 165 8.52 10.66 3.21
CA THR A 165 7.44 11.28 2.44
C THR A 165 7.83 12.70 2.01
N ASP A 166 7.15 13.22 0.99
CA ASP A 166 7.37 14.59 0.51
C ASP A 166 7.15 15.62 1.65
N PRO A 167 8.16 16.43 2.01
CA PRO A 167 8.10 17.36 3.13
C PRO A 167 7.13 18.51 2.93
N ASP A 168 6.70 18.82 1.70
CA ASP A 168 5.71 19.85 1.41
C ASP A 168 4.28 19.40 1.80
N TYR A 169 4.07 18.09 1.93
CA TYR A 169 2.77 17.51 2.29
C TYR A 169 2.77 16.85 3.67
N ALA A 170 3.83 16.13 4.03
CA ALA A 170 3.94 15.43 5.31
C ALA A 170 5.41 15.36 5.76
N ARG A 171 5.89 16.40 6.44
CA ARG A 171 7.26 16.45 6.96
C ARG A 171 7.47 15.45 8.10
N GLY A 172 8.55 14.67 8.02
CA GLY A 172 9.02 13.79 9.09
C GLY A 172 8.39 12.39 9.10
N TYR A 173 7.53 12.07 8.14
CA TYR A 173 6.94 10.75 7.99
C TYR A 173 7.72 9.90 7.00
N LYS A 174 7.47 8.59 7.07
CA LYS A 174 8.17 7.57 6.29
C LYS A 174 7.19 6.76 5.46
N THR A 175 7.72 6.13 4.42
CA THR A 175 7.01 5.14 3.61
C THR A 175 8.00 4.08 3.12
N MET A 176 7.50 3.01 2.51
CA MET A 176 8.33 2.00 1.85
C MET A 176 8.22 2.14 0.33
N PHE A 177 7.80 1.11 -0.41
CA PHE A 177 7.70 1.17 -1.87
C PHE A 177 6.38 1.79 -2.38
N SER A 178 5.54 2.38 -1.52
CA SER A 178 4.36 3.16 -1.93
C SER A 178 4.73 4.35 -2.82
N ASP A 179 3.78 4.92 -3.55
CA ASP A 179 4.09 6.02 -4.48
C ASP A 179 4.61 7.26 -3.73
N GLY A 180 3.96 7.67 -2.63
CA GLY A 180 4.44 8.80 -1.83
C GLY A 180 3.97 8.88 -0.38
N PHE A 181 2.91 8.16 0.01
CA PHE A 181 2.35 8.22 1.37
C PHE A 181 1.98 6.83 1.89
N PRO A 182 2.01 6.62 3.22
CA PRO A 182 1.74 5.33 3.86
C PRO A 182 0.27 4.90 3.77
N TYR A 183 -0.68 5.84 3.72
CA TYR A 183 -2.11 5.54 3.62
C TYR A 183 -2.79 6.33 2.52
N LEU A 184 -3.75 5.69 1.86
CA LEU A 184 -4.72 6.32 0.99
C LEU A 184 -6.13 5.96 1.50
N ILE A 185 -6.84 6.95 2.01
CA ILE A 185 -8.24 6.79 2.42
C ILE A 185 -9.10 7.17 1.24
N VAL A 186 -10.00 6.30 0.80
CA VAL A 186 -10.96 6.59 -0.27
C VAL A 186 -12.38 6.45 0.27
N SER A 187 -13.31 7.31 -0.12
CA SER A 187 -14.73 7.00 0.06
C SER A 187 -15.13 5.91 -0.94
N GLN A 188 -16.29 5.27 -0.81
CA GLN A 188 -16.71 4.25 -1.79
C GLN A 188 -17.35 4.94 -3.00
N VAL A 189 -16.55 5.50 -3.90
CA VAL A 189 -17.04 5.92 -5.21
C VAL A 189 -15.99 5.64 -6.29
N PRO A 190 -15.86 4.37 -6.73
CA PRO A 190 -14.88 4.00 -7.74
C PRO A 190 -15.29 4.55 -9.12
N THR A 191 -14.35 5.15 -9.83
CA THR A 191 -14.53 5.61 -11.23
C THR A 191 -14.27 4.49 -12.25
N ILE A 192 -13.69 3.37 -11.82
CA ILE A 192 -13.34 2.19 -12.62
C ILE A 192 -13.86 0.95 -11.91
N ASN A 193 -14.62 0.12 -12.62
CA ASN A 193 -15.05 -1.18 -12.12
C ASN A 193 -13.83 -2.12 -12.01
N GLN A 194 -13.54 -2.62 -10.81
CA GLN A 194 -12.32 -3.40 -10.53
C GLN A 194 -12.37 -4.84 -11.07
N ASP A 195 -13.54 -5.36 -11.42
CA ASP A 195 -13.71 -6.70 -11.98
C ASP A 195 -13.50 -6.71 -13.50
N THR A 196 -13.84 -5.59 -14.15
CA THR A 196 -13.83 -5.46 -15.62
C THR A 196 -12.73 -4.54 -16.14
N GLY A 197 -12.17 -3.67 -15.29
CA GLY A 197 -11.19 -2.65 -15.68
C GLY A 197 -11.79 -1.52 -16.53
N ILE A 198 -13.11 -1.44 -16.66
CA ILE A 198 -13.79 -0.46 -17.52
C ILE A 198 -14.10 0.81 -16.71
N PRO A 199 -13.69 2.01 -17.18
CA PRO A 199 -14.11 3.28 -16.61
C PRO A 199 -15.61 3.52 -16.83
N SER A 200 -16.34 3.94 -15.80
CA SER A 200 -17.69 4.50 -16.00
C SER A 200 -17.56 5.99 -16.31
N PRO A 201 -17.97 6.49 -17.50
CA PRO A 201 -17.92 7.91 -17.83
C PRO A 201 -19.03 8.71 -17.13
N THR A 202 -19.93 8.06 -16.39
CA THR A 202 -21.07 8.68 -15.71
C THR A 202 -20.79 8.84 -14.20
N GLU A 203 -21.81 9.20 -13.43
CA GLU A 203 -21.78 9.28 -11.98
C GLU A 203 -20.99 8.11 -11.34
N PRO A 204 -20.09 8.41 -10.39
CA PRO A 204 -19.95 9.68 -9.66
C PRO A 204 -19.05 10.73 -10.32
N THR A 205 -18.49 10.44 -11.50
CA THR A 205 -17.36 11.22 -12.04
C THR A 205 -17.76 12.67 -12.34
N GLU A 206 -18.96 12.92 -12.87
CA GLU A 206 -19.47 14.27 -13.15
C GLU A 206 -19.68 15.06 -11.84
N THR A 207 -20.41 14.50 -10.87
CA THR A 207 -20.58 15.13 -9.54
C THR A 207 -19.25 15.42 -8.86
N LEU A 208 -18.30 14.48 -8.86
CA LEU A 208 -17.00 14.67 -8.24
C LEU A 208 -16.13 15.73 -8.95
N GLN A 209 -16.27 15.94 -10.27
CA GLN A 209 -15.55 17.01 -10.97
C GLN A 209 -15.92 18.41 -10.44
N THR A 210 -17.10 18.58 -9.85
CA THR A 210 -17.55 19.89 -9.36
C THR A 210 -16.85 20.34 -8.07
N TYR A 211 -16.45 19.41 -7.18
CA TYR A 211 -15.85 19.76 -5.87
C TYR A 211 -14.58 18.97 -5.50
N ARG A 212 -14.13 18.02 -6.34
CA ARG A 212 -12.91 17.21 -6.13
C ARG A 212 -11.96 17.24 -7.32
N SER A 213 -12.09 18.21 -8.21
CA SER A 213 -11.14 18.36 -9.31
C SER A 213 -9.78 18.85 -8.83
N GLY A 214 -8.73 18.62 -9.63
CA GLY A 214 -7.40 19.21 -9.40
C GLY A 214 -7.45 20.74 -9.36
N GLU A 215 -8.40 21.34 -10.06
CA GLU A 215 -8.66 22.78 -9.99
C GLU A 215 -9.16 23.24 -8.61
N VAL A 216 -9.95 22.43 -7.92
CA VAL A 216 -10.46 22.73 -6.57
C VAL A 216 -9.43 22.38 -5.49
N LEU A 217 -8.68 21.29 -5.67
CA LEU A 217 -7.88 20.69 -4.59
C LEU A 217 -6.38 20.94 -4.67
N LEU A 218 -5.82 21.20 -5.85
CA LEU A 218 -4.37 21.38 -6.02
C LEU A 218 -4.01 22.84 -6.24
N ARG A 219 -2.92 23.29 -5.62
CA ARG A 219 -2.31 24.62 -5.88
C ARG A 219 -1.51 24.69 -7.19
N SER A 220 -1.46 23.59 -7.94
CA SER A 220 -0.60 23.39 -9.12
C SER A 220 -1.41 23.43 -10.43
N HIS A 221 -0.77 23.88 -11.52
CA HIS A 221 -1.38 23.97 -12.85
C HIS A 221 -1.46 22.64 -13.62
N LYS A 222 -0.94 21.53 -13.08
CA LYS A 222 -1.00 20.20 -13.72
C LYS A 222 -2.25 19.43 -13.26
N ASN A 223 -2.88 18.71 -14.18
CA ASN A 223 -3.99 17.76 -13.92
C ASN A 223 -5.31 18.35 -13.37
N LYS A 224 -5.64 19.61 -13.72
CA LYS A 224 -6.87 20.31 -13.27
C LYS A 224 -8.19 19.54 -13.49
N ARG A 225 -8.30 18.76 -14.57
CA ARG A 225 -9.51 18.02 -14.95
C ARG A 225 -9.58 16.60 -14.37
N GLN A 226 -8.64 16.21 -13.52
CA GLN A 226 -8.70 14.92 -12.83
C GLN A 226 -9.51 15.06 -11.54
N VAL A 227 -10.37 14.07 -11.29
CA VAL A 227 -11.05 13.90 -10.00
C VAL A 227 -10.06 13.26 -9.03
N TYR A 228 -9.76 13.95 -7.94
CA TYR A 228 -8.93 13.42 -6.87
C TYR A 228 -9.85 12.72 -5.87
N PHE A 229 -9.72 11.41 -5.83
CA PHE A 229 -10.58 10.60 -5.01
C PHE A 229 -9.76 9.92 -3.91
N GLY A 230 -10.11 10.25 -2.68
CA GLY A 230 -9.36 9.91 -1.50
C GLY A 230 -8.37 10.96 -1.02
N GLN A 231 -7.76 10.67 0.13
CA GLN A 231 -6.83 11.54 0.83
C GLN A 231 -5.63 10.71 1.25
N ASN A 232 -4.44 11.19 0.86
CA ASN A 232 -3.20 10.67 1.41
C ASN A 232 -3.14 11.03 2.90
N ALA A 233 -2.83 10.05 3.74
CA ALA A 233 -2.77 10.23 5.18
C ALA A 233 -1.46 9.66 5.73
N VAL A 234 -1.09 10.17 6.90
CA VAL A 234 0.03 9.69 7.72
C VAL A 234 -0.49 9.45 9.14
N CYS A 235 0.09 8.49 9.85
CA CYS A 235 -0.30 8.21 11.23
C CYS A 235 0.55 9.06 12.19
N LYS A 236 -0.07 10.02 12.89
CA LYS A 236 0.61 10.88 13.88
C LYS A 236 1.03 10.14 15.15
N GLU A 237 0.27 9.11 15.53
CA GLU A 237 0.36 8.46 16.85
C GLU A 237 0.87 7.01 16.77
N SER A 238 1.63 6.65 15.72
CA SER A 238 2.10 5.28 15.49
C SER A 238 3.12 4.76 16.52
N LEU A 239 3.25 5.41 17.68
CA LEU A 239 4.25 5.08 18.70
C LEU A 239 3.62 5.27 20.09
N SER A 240 2.96 4.22 20.60
CA SER A 240 3.16 3.94 22.03
C SER A 240 4.63 3.50 22.18
N ALA A 241 5.29 3.90 23.27
CA ALA A 241 6.71 3.56 23.52
C ALA A 241 6.98 2.03 23.58
N ASN A 242 5.92 1.21 23.51
CA ASN A 242 5.96 -0.24 23.60
C ASN A 242 5.68 -0.94 22.25
N GLY A 243 5.47 -0.22 21.15
CA GLY A 243 5.26 -0.83 19.83
C GLY A 243 3.90 -1.48 19.58
N GLU A 244 2.93 -1.36 20.51
CA GLU A 244 1.54 -1.79 20.30
C GLU A 244 0.88 -0.89 19.24
N GLY A 245 0.58 -1.49 18.09
CA GLY A 245 0.09 -0.83 16.89
C GLY A 245 -1.43 -0.89 16.79
N ARG A 246 -2.09 0.26 16.76
CA ARG A 246 -3.56 0.33 16.64
C ARG A 246 -4.04 -0.43 15.40
N ILE A 247 -5.04 -1.31 15.57
CA ILE A 247 -5.68 -2.03 14.47
C ILE A 247 -6.87 -1.24 13.92
N VAL A 248 -7.00 -1.16 12.59
CA VAL A 248 -8.23 -0.75 11.91
C VAL A 248 -9.00 -1.98 11.46
N LYS A 249 -10.32 -1.98 11.67
CA LYS A 249 -11.23 -3.07 11.29
C LYS A 249 -12.33 -2.58 10.37
N VAL A 250 -12.80 -3.46 9.50
CA VAL A 250 -14.04 -3.23 8.76
C VAL A 250 -15.19 -3.07 9.76
N GLY A 251 -15.98 -2.00 9.60
CA GLY A 251 -17.05 -1.63 10.53
C GLY A 251 -16.66 -0.57 11.56
N ASP A 252 -15.38 -0.23 11.70
CA ASP A 252 -14.97 0.84 12.62
C ASP A 252 -15.57 2.19 12.20
N PRO A 253 -16.04 3.01 13.16
CA PRO A 253 -16.51 4.36 12.88
C PRO A 253 -15.35 5.28 12.49
N VAL A 254 -15.62 6.16 11.52
CA VAL A 254 -14.71 7.19 10.97
C VAL A 254 -15.11 8.57 11.47
#